data_AF-A0A5E4ESK6-F1
#
_entry.id   AF-A0A5E4ESK6-F1
#
_cell.length_a   1.000
_cell.length_b   1.000
_cell.length_c   1.000
_cell.angle_alpha   90.00
_cell.angle_beta   90.00
_cell.angle_gamma   90.00
#
_symmetry.space_group_name_H-M   'P 1'
#
loop_
_entity.id
_entity.type
_entity.pdbx_description
1 polymer ?
#
loop_
_entity_poly.entity_id
_entity_poly.type
_entity_poly.pdbx_seq_one_letter_code
_entity_poly.pdbx_strand_id
1 'polypeptide(L)'
;MMKQENHGDEGANLHASQDDMESLVLDEPPPSSNGQSSPSASTSVERHSTTATTSSTSQNFNSILEPPSYADAIFTSFDSSSSNGHENPKQPSYQSDPPTRSEFLKIWVSDPEKELELTNSLVPGGTSYYTYLITTRTNMPEYGGPGSEFTVRRRFKDVVTLSDRLSESYRGFVIPIRPDKSVVESQVMQIEQFVEQRRAALAKYLNKLAVHPTLKKSEELRLFLVVRGKLPLAKSVDMASRMLDGAVRLPRQLTGEAAAVTDVNEAAQPAKGGRDLLRIFRELRQSVVNDWGGVKPVVVEEDKEFIERKEKVAEFEQQLSNLSQQAESLVKAQQDMGETMGELGLAFVKLTKLETEGAMFESQTIRATDMKNVATAAVKASRLYRELNAQTVKHLDKLHEYLGVILAVNSAFSDRSSALLTVQTLSSELVSLQSRIEKLEAAASKIFGGDRSRMRKIEELKETLKVSEDAKSCAVREYERIKENNRSELERVDRERHEDFMGMLKGFVLNQAGYAEKMANAWEKLAEETSAYKRDGN
;
A
#
# COMPACT_ATOMS: atom_id res chain seq x y z
N MET A 1 21.95 33.49 72.75
CA MET A 1 20.65 33.93 73.29
C MET A 1 19.69 34.06 72.11
N MET A 2 18.76 33.09 71.96
CA MET A 2 17.43 33.11 71.28
C MET A 2 17.28 33.88 69.94
N LYS A 3 16.64 33.39 68.85
CA LYS A 3 15.59 32.36 68.70
C LYS A 3 15.27 32.12 67.19
N GLN A 4 14.88 30.86 66.89
CA GLN A 4 13.87 30.34 65.93
C GLN A 4 13.99 30.64 64.42
N GLU A 5 13.78 29.71 63.48
CA GLU A 5 13.05 28.42 63.51
C GLU A 5 13.51 27.50 62.37
N ASN A 6 13.43 26.17 62.58
CA ASN A 6 13.78 25.13 61.61
C ASN A 6 12.77 23.96 61.69
N HIS A 7 12.56 23.33 60.53
CA HIS A 7 12.03 21.99 60.22
C HIS A 7 10.52 21.65 60.21
N GLY A 8 10.17 20.91 59.14
CA GLY A 8 9.02 20.03 58.98
C GLY A 8 9.05 19.35 57.62
N ASP A 9 9.63 18.15 57.56
CA ASP A 9 9.67 17.20 56.43
C ASP A 9 8.65 16.06 56.67
N GLU A 10 8.44 15.25 55.64
CA GLU A 10 7.80 13.92 55.56
C GLU A 10 6.28 13.80 55.32
N GLY A 11 5.94 13.47 54.07
CA GLY A 11 5.48 12.12 53.70
C GLY A 11 4.03 11.72 53.98
N ALA A 12 3.22 11.56 52.92
CA ALA A 12 2.12 10.59 52.93
C ALA A 12 1.82 10.06 51.52
N ASN A 13 1.65 8.75 51.51
CA ASN A 13 1.48 7.81 50.42
C ASN A 13 -0.04 7.57 50.17
N LEU A 14 -0.35 6.77 49.13
CA LEU A 14 -1.54 5.90 48.99
C LEU A 14 -2.65 6.30 48.00
N HIS A 15 -2.68 5.51 46.92
CA HIS A 15 -3.80 4.67 46.47
C HIS A 15 -5.19 5.29 46.32
N ALA A 16 -5.62 5.32 45.06
CA ALA A 16 -7.02 5.21 44.68
C ALA A 16 -7.61 3.90 45.22
N SER A 17 -8.79 3.98 45.84
CA SER A 17 -9.66 2.85 46.11
C SER A 17 -11.12 3.29 45.97
N GLN A 18 -11.73 2.69 44.95
CA GLN A 18 -13.07 2.10 44.88
C GLN A 18 -14.01 2.30 46.09
N ASP A 19 -15.25 2.63 45.75
CA ASP A 19 -16.51 2.53 46.51
C ASP A 19 -16.82 3.64 47.53
N ASP A 20 -17.75 4.53 47.13
CA ASP A 20 -18.93 4.87 47.92
C ASP A 20 -20.11 5.23 46.99
N MET A 21 -20.94 4.20 46.75
CA MET A 21 -22.41 4.12 46.63
C MET A 21 -23.20 5.23 45.90
N GLU A 22 -23.85 4.92 44.78
CA GLU A 22 -25.18 4.27 44.68
C GLU A 22 -26.36 5.11 45.21
N SER A 23 -27.16 5.68 44.30
CA SER A 23 -28.57 5.28 44.12
C SER A 23 -29.18 6.05 42.95
N LEU A 24 -29.84 5.35 42.01
CA LEU A 24 -31.27 5.54 41.73
C LEU A 24 -31.70 4.56 40.63
N VAL A 25 -32.72 3.79 41.00
CA VAL A 25 -33.28 2.58 40.40
C VAL A 25 -34.10 2.93 39.14
N LEU A 26 -33.96 2.09 38.11
CA LEU A 26 -34.84 2.00 36.95
C LEU A 26 -35.96 1.00 37.26
N ASP A 27 -37.21 1.43 37.17
CA ASP A 27 -38.39 0.55 37.21
C ASP A 27 -38.73 0.07 35.79
N GLU A 28 -38.78 -1.24 35.61
CA GLU A 28 -39.29 -1.95 34.44
C GLU A 28 -40.56 -2.73 34.85
N PRO A 29 -41.64 -2.78 34.06
CA PRO A 29 -42.77 -3.66 34.34
C PRO A 29 -42.68 -5.00 33.58
N PRO A 30 -43.35 -6.06 34.08
CA PRO A 30 -42.98 -7.46 33.82
C PRO A 30 -43.74 -8.12 32.65
N PRO A 31 -43.35 -9.35 32.24
CA PRO A 31 -44.01 -10.10 31.16
C PRO A 31 -45.01 -11.16 31.66
N SER A 32 -46.07 -11.44 30.87
CA SER A 32 -46.38 -12.77 30.28
C SER A 32 -47.87 -13.10 30.04
N SER A 33 -48.12 -13.55 28.79
CA SER A 33 -48.96 -14.68 28.34
C SER A 33 -50.48 -14.56 28.02
N ASN A 34 -50.75 -14.99 26.78
CA ASN A 34 -51.89 -15.73 26.22
C ASN A 34 -53.30 -15.12 26.07
N GLY A 35 -53.77 -15.07 24.81
CA GLY A 35 -55.18 -15.00 24.46
C GLY A 35 -55.41 -14.80 22.95
N GLN A 36 -55.92 -15.83 22.28
CA GLN A 36 -56.28 -15.89 20.85
C GLN A 36 -57.31 -14.84 20.43
N SER A 37 -57.22 -14.37 19.18
CA SER A 37 -58.28 -14.35 18.15
C SER A 37 -58.16 -13.16 17.17
N SER A 38 -58.02 -13.47 15.88
CA SER A 38 -58.49 -12.64 14.76
C SER A 38 -60.03 -12.82 14.62
N PRO A 39 -60.79 -12.15 13.71
CA PRO A 39 -60.35 -11.32 12.58
C PRO A 39 -61.26 -10.09 12.25
N SER A 40 -60.90 -9.39 11.15
CA SER A 40 -61.80 -8.71 10.19
C SER A 40 -62.60 -7.46 10.62
N ALA A 41 -62.40 -6.34 9.92
CA ALA A 41 -63.34 -5.87 8.89
C ALA A 41 -63.06 -4.42 8.46
N SER A 42 -62.94 -4.28 7.14
CA SER A 42 -63.16 -3.12 6.31
C SER A 42 -64.37 -2.27 6.69
N THR A 43 -64.27 -0.93 6.61
CA THR A 43 -65.32 -0.12 5.98
C THR A 43 -64.77 1.20 5.45
N SER A 44 -64.87 1.32 4.13
CA SER A 44 -64.80 2.54 3.34
C SER A 44 -66.07 3.39 3.52
N VAL A 45 -65.93 4.71 3.64
CA VAL A 45 -67.00 5.65 3.27
C VAL A 45 -66.36 6.90 2.64
N GLU A 46 -66.56 7.04 1.34
CA GLU A 46 -66.44 8.30 0.61
C GLU A 46 -67.51 9.30 1.06
N ARG A 47 -67.20 10.60 1.03
CA ARG A 47 -68.14 11.63 0.58
C ARG A 47 -67.41 12.88 0.07
N HIS A 48 -67.73 13.23 -1.17
CA HIS A 48 -67.39 14.45 -1.88
C HIS A 48 -67.91 15.72 -1.21
N SER A 49 -67.18 16.84 -1.31
CA SER A 49 -67.47 17.96 -2.24
C SER A 49 -66.89 19.31 -1.79
N THR A 50 -66.41 20.07 -2.79
CA THR A 50 -66.39 21.55 -2.95
C THR A 50 -65.35 22.41 -2.21
N THR A 51 -64.30 22.74 -2.97
CA THR A 51 -63.74 24.08 -3.27
C THR A 51 -63.78 25.19 -2.21
N ALA A 52 -62.59 25.62 -1.78
CA ALA A 52 -62.24 27.04 -1.68
C ALA A 52 -60.71 27.22 -1.75
N THR A 53 -60.28 28.07 -2.69
CA THR A 53 -58.89 28.46 -2.94
C THR A 53 -58.43 29.44 -1.86
N THR A 54 -57.42 29.09 -1.08
CA THR A 54 -56.55 30.06 -0.40
C THR A 54 -55.11 29.58 -0.48
N SER A 55 -54.30 30.40 -1.14
CA SER A 55 -52.86 30.25 -1.30
C SER A 55 -52.14 30.46 0.03
N SER A 56 -51.52 29.40 0.57
CA SER A 56 -50.47 29.51 1.59
C SER A 56 -49.29 28.63 1.19
N THR A 57 -48.14 29.28 1.02
CA THR A 57 -46.88 28.65 0.60
C THR A 57 -46.27 27.91 1.80
N SER A 58 -46.66 26.66 2.02
CA SER A 58 -45.94 25.72 2.87
C SER A 58 -44.75 25.15 2.10
N GLN A 59 -43.58 25.77 2.22
CA GLN A 59 -42.35 25.16 1.72
C GLN A 59 -41.99 23.94 2.58
N ASN A 60 -42.02 22.77 1.95
CA ASN A 60 -41.66 21.48 2.52
C ASN A 60 -40.22 21.47 3.07
N PHE A 61 -40.07 21.15 4.37
CA PHE A 61 -38.78 20.92 5.05
C PHE A 61 -37.94 19.78 4.43
N ASN A 62 -38.52 18.94 3.59
CA ASN A 62 -37.83 17.81 2.95
C ASN A 62 -36.84 18.21 1.83
N SER A 63 -36.88 19.44 1.32
CA SER A 63 -35.97 19.91 0.26
C SER A 63 -34.52 20.15 0.75
N ILE A 64 -34.30 20.25 2.07
CA ILE A 64 -32.96 20.46 2.67
C ILE A 64 -32.08 19.18 2.59
N LEU A 65 -32.71 18.03 2.32
CA LEU A 65 -32.08 16.70 2.32
C LEU A 65 -31.83 16.11 0.92
N GLU A 66 -32.18 16.80 -0.17
CA GLU A 66 -31.91 16.30 -1.52
C GLU A 66 -30.45 16.54 -1.93
N PRO A 67 -29.72 15.53 -2.44
CA PRO A 67 -28.38 15.72 -2.98
C PRO A 67 -28.46 16.47 -4.33
N PRO A 68 -27.63 17.50 -4.58
CA PRO A 68 -27.55 18.10 -5.91
C PRO A 68 -26.98 17.12 -6.94
N SER A 69 -27.40 17.30 -8.18
CA SER A 69 -26.89 16.58 -9.35
C SER A 69 -25.39 16.81 -9.52
N TYR A 70 -24.65 15.76 -9.88
CA TYR A 70 -23.20 15.70 -10.09
C TYR A 70 -22.65 16.72 -11.14
N ALA A 71 -23.53 17.42 -11.87
CA ALA A 71 -23.18 18.29 -12.99
C ALA A 71 -22.59 19.66 -12.59
N ASP A 72 -22.80 20.15 -11.37
CA ASP A 72 -22.40 21.53 -10.97
C ASP A 72 -20.99 21.64 -10.37
N ALA A 73 -20.19 20.56 -10.42
CA ALA A 73 -18.83 20.52 -9.85
C ALA A 73 -17.70 20.32 -10.88
N ILE A 74 -17.91 20.72 -12.14
CA ILE A 74 -16.82 20.82 -13.11
C ILE A 74 -16.24 22.25 -13.05
N PHE A 75 -15.11 22.41 -12.36
CA PHE A 75 -14.28 23.59 -12.52
C PHE A 75 -13.59 23.55 -13.89
N THR A 76 -13.86 24.56 -14.71
CA THR A 76 -12.97 24.97 -15.80
C THR A 76 -11.67 25.50 -15.19
N SER A 77 -10.55 24.90 -15.59
CA SER A 77 -9.20 25.29 -15.21
C SER A 77 -8.94 26.76 -15.52
N PHE A 78 -8.51 27.51 -14.50
CA PHE A 78 -7.96 28.85 -14.63
C PHE A 78 -6.56 28.75 -15.23
N ASP A 79 -6.49 28.78 -16.55
CA ASP A 79 -5.32 29.26 -17.28
C ASP A 79 -5.82 30.04 -18.50
N SER A 80 -5.21 31.21 -18.73
CA SER A 80 -5.44 32.13 -19.86
C SER A 80 -6.74 32.97 -19.88
N SER A 81 -6.69 34.15 -19.27
CA SER A 81 -7.46 35.30 -19.75
C SER A 81 -6.76 36.63 -19.48
N SER A 82 -5.71 36.90 -20.27
CA SER A 82 -5.13 38.22 -20.47
C SER A 82 -4.70 38.39 -21.93
N SER A 83 -5.63 38.74 -22.83
CA SER A 83 -5.42 39.66 -23.97
C SER A 83 -6.58 39.57 -24.96
N ASN A 84 -7.22 40.72 -25.18
CA ASN A 84 -8.17 40.94 -26.27
C ASN A 84 -7.43 41.78 -27.31
N GLY A 85 -7.45 41.38 -28.59
CA GLY A 85 -6.87 42.15 -29.68
C GLY A 85 -6.79 41.39 -31.01
N HIS A 86 -7.72 41.71 -31.91
CA HIS A 86 -7.73 41.33 -33.33
C HIS A 86 -6.44 41.73 -34.06
N GLU A 87 -5.88 40.84 -34.89
CA GLU A 87 -5.65 41.04 -36.34
C GLU A 87 -4.86 39.86 -36.95
N ASN A 88 -5.26 39.47 -38.17
CA ASN A 88 -4.66 38.39 -38.97
C ASN A 88 -3.64 38.99 -39.95
N PRO A 89 -2.42 38.43 -40.08
CA PRO A 89 -1.97 38.09 -41.43
C PRO A 89 -1.06 36.83 -41.56
N LYS A 90 -1.42 36.01 -42.55
CA LYS A 90 -0.62 35.12 -43.44
C LYS A 90 0.79 34.61 -43.03
N GLN A 91 0.87 33.28 -42.82
CA GLN A 91 1.86 32.25 -43.26
C GLN A 91 3.39 32.49 -43.11
N PRO A 92 4.18 31.47 -42.68
CA PRO A 92 4.43 30.28 -43.52
C PRO A 92 4.38 28.92 -42.80
N SER A 93 4.15 27.90 -43.63
CA SER A 93 4.12 26.48 -43.29
C SER A 93 5.48 25.98 -42.77
N TYR A 94 5.54 25.65 -41.49
CA TYR A 94 6.48 24.66 -40.98
C TYR A 94 5.71 23.37 -40.77
N GLN A 95 6.02 22.34 -41.57
CA GLN A 95 5.66 20.97 -41.26
C GLN A 95 6.39 20.60 -39.98
N SER A 96 5.72 20.75 -38.84
CA SER A 96 6.15 20.12 -37.59
C SER A 96 5.80 18.64 -37.68
N ASP A 97 6.82 17.79 -37.56
CA ASP A 97 6.65 16.36 -37.30
C ASP A 97 5.61 16.11 -36.20
N PRO A 98 4.78 15.06 -36.31
CA PRO A 98 3.79 14.76 -35.28
C PRO A 98 4.52 14.48 -33.95
N PRO A 99 3.97 14.91 -32.80
CA PRO A 99 4.57 14.62 -31.51
C PRO A 99 4.66 13.11 -31.35
N THR A 100 5.87 12.59 -31.14
CA THR A 100 6.10 11.21 -30.73
C THR A 100 5.17 10.89 -29.56
N ARG A 101 4.10 10.10 -29.81
CA ARG A 101 3.16 9.69 -28.77
C ARG A 101 3.98 8.99 -27.68
N SER A 102 4.10 9.59 -26.50
CA SER A 102 4.81 9.00 -25.38
C SER A 102 4.37 7.54 -25.16
N GLU A 103 5.32 6.64 -24.97
CA GLU A 103 5.04 5.24 -24.65
C GLU A 103 4.19 5.14 -23.39
N PHE A 104 3.06 4.43 -23.45
CA PHE A 104 2.16 4.21 -22.34
C PHE A 104 1.75 2.75 -22.21
N LEU A 105 1.54 2.30 -20.98
CA LEU A 105 0.95 1.02 -20.64
C LEU A 105 -0.15 1.29 -19.59
N LYS A 106 -1.41 1.17 -19.99
CA LYS A 106 -2.56 1.40 -19.11
C LYS A 106 -3.23 0.08 -18.79
N ILE A 107 -3.47 -0.17 -17.50
CA ILE A 107 -4.01 -1.44 -17.00
C ILE A 107 -5.24 -1.18 -16.14
N TRP A 108 -6.32 -1.89 -16.42
CA TRP A 108 -7.55 -1.88 -15.63
C TRP A 108 -7.80 -3.28 -15.07
N VAL A 109 -8.30 -3.34 -13.84
CA VAL A 109 -8.69 -4.60 -13.18
C VAL A 109 -10.16 -4.47 -12.82
N SER A 110 -10.98 -5.40 -13.32
CA SER A 110 -12.44 -5.35 -13.23
C SER A 110 -13.03 -6.75 -13.08
N ASP A 111 -14.36 -6.81 -12.97
CA ASP A 111 -15.15 -8.04 -13.12
C ASP A 111 -14.62 -9.23 -12.28
N PRO A 112 -14.72 -9.12 -10.94
CA PRO A 112 -14.34 -10.21 -10.06
C PRO A 112 -15.32 -11.38 -10.20
N GLU A 113 -14.83 -12.54 -10.60
CA GLU A 113 -15.64 -13.76 -10.71
C GLU A 113 -15.13 -14.83 -9.75
N LYS A 114 -16.04 -15.58 -9.15
CA LYS A 114 -15.72 -16.73 -8.29
C LYS A 114 -15.66 -17.98 -9.16
N GLU A 115 -14.47 -18.56 -9.28
CA GLU A 115 -14.23 -19.80 -10.00
C GLU A 115 -14.02 -20.97 -9.02
N LEU A 116 -14.47 -22.17 -9.42
CA LEU A 116 -14.26 -23.40 -8.67
C LEU A 116 -13.02 -24.13 -9.21
N GLU A 117 -12.08 -24.47 -8.33
CA GLU A 117 -10.89 -25.24 -8.69
C GLU A 117 -11.29 -26.72 -8.83
N LEU A 118 -11.58 -27.12 -10.08
CA LEU A 118 -11.75 -28.51 -10.48
C LEU A 118 -10.39 -29.20 -10.49
N THR A 119 -9.83 -29.48 -9.31
CA THR A 119 -8.74 -30.46 -9.23
C THR A 119 -9.34 -31.86 -9.34
N ASN A 120 -8.66 -32.77 -10.06
CA ASN A 120 -8.98 -34.22 -10.08
C ASN A 120 -8.69 -34.88 -8.71
N SER A 121 -9.09 -34.24 -7.61
CA SER A 121 -8.96 -34.77 -6.26
C SER A 121 -10.23 -35.54 -5.93
N LEU A 122 -10.08 -36.79 -5.48
CA LEU A 122 -11.17 -37.68 -5.07
C LEU A 122 -11.99 -37.18 -3.86
N VAL A 123 -11.67 -36.01 -3.30
CA VAL A 123 -12.35 -35.45 -2.12
C VAL A 123 -13.49 -34.51 -2.56
N PRO A 124 -14.75 -34.77 -2.15
CA PRO A 124 -15.85 -33.84 -2.38
C PRO A 124 -15.59 -32.51 -1.67
N GLY A 125 -15.24 -31.46 -2.42
CA GLY A 125 -15.00 -30.11 -1.89
C GLY A 125 -13.95 -29.34 -2.68
N GLY A 126 -14.30 -28.85 -3.87
CA GLY A 126 -13.40 -27.99 -4.66
C GLY A 126 -13.09 -26.67 -3.93
N THR A 127 -11.83 -26.27 -3.87
CA THR A 127 -11.45 -24.94 -3.38
C THR A 127 -11.93 -23.89 -4.38
N SER A 128 -12.60 -22.83 -3.93
CA SER A 128 -12.98 -21.71 -4.81
C SER A 128 -11.99 -20.55 -4.68
N TYR A 129 -11.83 -19.77 -5.75
CA TYR A 129 -10.99 -18.59 -5.77
C TYR A 129 -11.59 -17.51 -6.66
N TYR A 130 -11.20 -16.26 -6.44
CA TYR A 130 -11.60 -15.14 -7.29
C TYR A 130 -10.57 -14.91 -8.41
N THR A 131 -11.07 -14.72 -9.62
CA THR A 131 -10.33 -14.20 -10.77
C THR A 131 -10.79 -12.79 -11.09
N TYR A 132 -9.91 -12.03 -11.72
CA TYR A 132 -10.14 -10.65 -12.12
C TYR A 132 -9.84 -10.49 -13.60
N LEU A 133 -10.67 -9.73 -14.30
CA LEU A 133 -10.45 -9.35 -15.69
C LEU A 133 -9.43 -8.21 -15.74
N ILE A 134 -8.25 -8.51 -16.30
CA ILE A 134 -7.18 -7.54 -16.53
C ILE A 134 -7.26 -7.10 -17.99
N THR A 135 -7.61 -5.83 -18.20
CA THR A 135 -7.62 -5.18 -19.51
C THR A 135 -6.40 -4.31 -19.64
N THR A 136 -5.67 -4.46 -20.74
CA THR A 136 -4.44 -3.68 -20.99
C THR A 136 -4.55 -2.97 -22.32
N ARG A 137 -4.17 -1.69 -22.35
CA ARG A 137 -4.07 -0.88 -23.57
C ARG A 137 -2.70 -0.21 -23.62
N THR A 138 -2.04 -0.30 -24.77
CA THR A 138 -0.67 0.22 -24.93
C THR A 138 -0.36 0.61 -26.37
N ASN A 139 0.65 1.45 -26.54
CA ASN A 139 1.28 1.73 -27.83
C ASN A 139 2.73 1.17 -27.91
N MET A 140 3.16 0.40 -26.92
CA MET A 140 4.54 -0.05 -26.79
C MET A 140 4.84 -1.23 -27.72
N PRO A 141 6.00 -1.23 -28.40
CA PRO A 141 6.37 -2.29 -29.35
C PRO A 141 6.51 -3.66 -28.69
N GLU A 142 6.93 -3.71 -27.41
CA GLU A 142 7.07 -4.94 -26.62
C GLU A 142 5.74 -5.70 -26.49
N TYR A 143 4.60 -5.03 -26.71
CA TYR A 143 3.25 -5.58 -26.56
C TYR A 143 2.49 -5.68 -27.91
N GLY A 144 3.21 -5.63 -29.04
CA GLY A 144 2.61 -5.69 -30.37
C GLY A 144 2.39 -4.34 -31.05
N GLY A 145 2.78 -3.22 -30.41
CA GLY A 145 2.84 -1.90 -31.04
C GLY A 145 1.60 -1.01 -30.84
N PRO A 146 1.44 0.02 -31.69
CA PRO A 146 0.40 1.02 -31.54
C PRO A 146 -1.02 0.44 -31.62
N GLY A 147 -1.81 0.62 -30.56
CA GLY A 147 -3.21 0.19 -30.54
C GLY A 147 -3.43 -1.23 -30.02
N SER A 148 -2.40 -1.87 -29.48
CA SER A 148 -2.54 -3.15 -28.78
C SER A 148 -3.50 -3.03 -27.59
N GLU A 149 -4.54 -3.86 -27.63
CA GLU A 149 -5.50 -4.04 -26.56
C GLU A 149 -5.77 -5.54 -26.37
N PHE A 150 -5.68 -6.01 -25.14
CA PHE A 150 -5.91 -7.41 -24.82
C PHE A 150 -6.43 -7.58 -23.40
N THR A 151 -7.14 -8.68 -23.19
CA THR A 151 -7.80 -9.03 -21.93
C THR A 151 -7.41 -10.45 -21.49
N VAL A 152 -7.10 -10.59 -20.21
CA VAL A 152 -6.77 -11.87 -19.57
C VAL A 152 -7.42 -11.96 -18.19
N ARG A 153 -7.86 -13.16 -17.79
CA ARG A 153 -8.30 -13.43 -16.42
C ARG A 153 -7.13 -13.94 -15.59
N ARG A 154 -6.98 -13.39 -14.37
CA ARG A 154 -5.91 -13.77 -13.42
C ARG A 154 -6.47 -13.91 -12.01
N ARG A 155 -5.98 -14.90 -11.26
CA ARG A 155 -6.21 -14.98 -9.81
C ARG A 155 -5.09 -14.27 -9.05
N PHE A 156 -5.32 -13.98 -7.78
CA PHE A 156 -4.31 -13.37 -6.90
C PHE A 156 -2.99 -14.17 -6.85
N LYS A 157 -3.05 -15.52 -6.89
CA LYS A 157 -1.86 -16.39 -6.91
C LYS A 157 -0.97 -16.17 -8.15
N ASP A 158 -1.56 -15.79 -9.28
CA ASP A 158 -0.81 -15.48 -10.49
C ASP A 158 -0.01 -14.19 -10.31
N VAL A 159 -0.60 -13.19 -9.63
CA VAL A 159 0.07 -11.92 -9.28
C VAL A 159 1.20 -12.15 -8.29
N VAL A 160 1.04 -13.07 -7.33
CA VAL A 160 2.15 -13.49 -6.45
C VAL A 160 3.28 -14.11 -7.27
N THR A 161 2.95 -14.96 -8.25
CA THR A 161 3.97 -15.58 -9.12
C THR A 161 4.69 -14.54 -9.98
N LEU A 162 3.98 -13.53 -10.50
CA LEU A 162 4.57 -12.38 -11.18
C LEU A 162 5.53 -11.62 -10.26
N SER A 163 5.09 -11.29 -9.05
CA SER A 163 5.91 -10.55 -8.08
C SER A 163 7.19 -11.31 -7.73
N ASP A 164 7.09 -12.61 -7.47
CA ASP A 164 8.25 -13.45 -7.16
C ASP A 164 9.23 -13.50 -8.36
N ARG A 165 8.70 -13.64 -9.58
CA ARG A 165 9.50 -13.59 -10.83
C ARG A 165 10.23 -12.27 -11.01
N LEU A 166 9.52 -11.16 -10.81
CA LEU A 166 10.12 -9.83 -10.92
C LEU A 166 11.24 -9.67 -9.89
N SER A 167 11.05 -10.14 -8.65
CA SER A 167 12.10 -10.08 -7.62
C SER A 167 13.31 -10.96 -7.95
N GLU A 168 13.12 -12.09 -8.61
CA GLU A 168 14.21 -12.97 -9.05
C GLU A 168 14.99 -12.36 -10.23
N SER A 169 14.30 -11.84 -11.25
CA SER A 169 14.93 -11.32 -12.49
C SER A 169 15.51 -9.91 -12.33
N TYR A 170 14.88 -9.06 -11.51
CA TYR A 170 15.21 -7.63 -11.36
C TYR A 170 15.77 -7.33 -9.96
N ARG A 171 16.75 -8.12 -9.52
CA ARG A 171 17.44 -7.88 -8.25
C ARG A 171 18.07 -6.49 -8.19
N GLY A 172 17.90 -5.85 -7.05
CA GLY A 172 18.37 -4.48 -6.81
C GLY A 172 17.48 -3.38 -7.40
N PHE A 173 16.36 -3.70 -8.05
CA PHE A 173 15.36 -2.70 -8.45
C PHE A 173 14.36 -2.41 -7.32
N VAL A 174 13.82 -1.18 -7.28
CA VAL A 174 12.75 -0.82 -6.34
C VAL A 174 11.41 -1.28 -6.91
N ILE A 175 11.13 -2.57 -6.74
CA ILE A 175 9.92 -3.21 -7.25
C ILE A 175 8.73 -2.85 -6.32
N PRO A 176 7.63 -2.29 -6.85
CA PRO A 176 6.44 -2.00 -6.06
C PRO A 176 6.01 -3.19 -5.19
N ILE A 177 5.60 -2.91 -3.95
CA ILE A 177 5.11 -3.96 -3.05
C ILE A 177 3.76 -4.47 -3.55
N ARG A 178 3.64 -5.78 -3.70
CA ARG A 178 2.37 -6.43 -4.03
C ARG A 178 1.39 -6.31 -2.85
N PRO A 179 0.07 -6.36 -3.09
CA PRO A 179 -0.90 -6.42 -2.00
C PRO A 179 -0.71 -7.67 -1.14
N ASP A 180 -1.01 -7.56 0.14
CA ASP A 180 -0.84 -8.66 1.08
C ASP A 180 -1.87 -9.77 0.88
N LYS A 181 -1.44 -10.99 1.19
CA LYS A 181 -2.34 -12.14 1.32
C LYS A 181 -3.02 -12.08 2.68
N SER A 182 -3.84 -11.05 2.91
CA SER A 182 -4.59 -10.96 4.17
C SER A 182 -5.67 -12.03 4.22
N VAL A 183 -5.38 -13.11 4.97
CA VAL A 183 -6.35 -14.17 5.27
C VAL A 183 -7.30 -13.71 6.38
N VAL A 184 -6.81 -12.87 7.29
CA VAL A 184 -7.59 -12.33 8.41
C VAL A 184 -8.67 -11.37 7.91
N GLU A 185 -8.33 -10.40 7.05
CA GLU A 185 -9.34 -9.51 6.44
C GLU A 185 -10.37 -10.30 5.64
N SER A 186 -9.97 -11.38 4.97
CA SER A 186 -10.88 -12.22 4.20
C SER A 186 -11.93 -12.96 5.06
N GLN A 187 -11.65 -13.15 6.35
CA GLN A 187 -12.53 -13.82 7.30
C GLN A 187 -13.38 -12.84 8.11
N VAL A 188 -12.86 -11.62 8.33
CA VAL A 188 -13.51 -10.60 9.17
C VAL A 188 -14.37 -9.64 8.35
N MET A 189 -14.04 -9.40 7.08
CA MET A 189 -14.77 -8.48 6.22
C MET A 189 -15.87 -9.17 5.41
N GLN A 190 -16.87 -8.39 4.98
CA GLN A 190 -17.83 -8.87 3.98
C GLN A 190 -17.08 -9.26 2.70
N ILE A 191 -17.43 -10.44 2.15
CA ILE A 191 -16.72 -11.02 1.00
C ILE A 191 -16.67 -10.05 -0.18
N GLU A 192 -17.77 -9.35 -0.46
CA GLU A 192 -17.85 -8.37 -1.55
C GLU A 192 -16.88 -7.19 -1.35
N GLN A 193 -16.82 -6.64 -0.14
CA GLN A 193 -15.89 -5.55 0.21
C GLN A 193 -14.44 -5.99 0.08
N PHE A 194 -14.12 -7.20 0.55
CA PHE A 194 -12.78 -7.78 0.44
C PHE A 194 -12.36 -8.00 -1.02
N VAL A 195 -13.28 -8.51 -1.85
CA VAL A 195 -13.03 -8.74 -3.29
C VAL A 195 -12.78 -7.41 -4.00
N GLU A 196 -13.55 -6.37 -3.69
CA GLU A 196 -13.39 -5.03 -4.27
C GLU A 196 -12.11 -4.35 -3.80
N GLN A 197 -11.79 -4.41 -2.50
CA GLN A 197 -10.53 -3.89 -1.96
C GLN A 197 -9.32 -4.58 -2.63
N ARG A 198 -9.38 -5.91 -2.80
CA ARG A 198 -8.34 -6.64 -3.52
C ARG A 198 -8.26 -6.24 -4.99
N ARG A 199 -9.39 -6.07 -5.69
CA ARG A 199 -9.42 -5.59 -7.08
C ARG A 199 -8.72 -4.23 -7.21
N ALA A 200 -9.05 -3.28 -6.32
CA ALA A 200 -8.43 -1.97 -6.28
C ALA A 200 -6.92 -2.05 -6.00
N ALA A 201 -6.49 -2.86 -5.04
CA ALA A 201 -5.09 -3.06 -4.71
C ALA A 201 -4.30 -3.70 -5.87
N LEU A 202 -4.88 -4.66 -6.57
CA LEU A 202 -4.30 -5.25 -7.79
C LEU A 202 -4.16 -4.21 -8.90
N ALA A 203 -5.17 -3.39 -9.13
CA ALA A 203 -5.09 -2.31 -10.10
C ALA A 203 -3.97 -1.32 -9.75
N LYS A 204 -3.86 -0.91 -8.49
CA LYS A 204 -2.81 -0.02 -7.99
C LYS A 204 -1.42 -0.63 -8.22
N TYR A 205 -1.23 -1.90 -7.86
CA TYR A 205 0.03 -2.62 -8.05
C TYR A 205 0.46 -2.72 -9.52
N LEU A 206 -0.43 -3.18 -10.40
CA LEU A 206 -0.13 -3.34 -11.83
C LEU A 206 0.15 -2.01 -12.52
N ASN A 207 -0.59 -0.94 -12.18
CA ASN A 207 -0.31 0.39 -12.72
C ASN A 207 1.05 0.93 -12.23
N LYS A 208 1.46 0.66 -10.99
CA LYS A 208 2.82 1.01 -10.52
C LYS A 208 3.90 0.29 -11.33
N LEU A 209 3.71 -0.99 -11.66
CA LEU A 209 4.62 -1.72 -12.55
C LEU A 209 4.66 -1.12 -13.97
N ALA A 210 3.51 -0.66 -14.47
CA ALA A 210 3.38 -0.10 -15.81
C ALA A 210 4.02 1.28 -15.99
N VAL A 211 4.14 2.05 -14.90
CA VAL A 211 4.83 3.36 -14.90
C VAL A 211 6.34 3.20 -14.73
N HIS A 212 6.79 2.14 -14.05
CA HIS A 212 8.21 1.89 -13.82
C HIS A 212 8.99 1.74 -15.15
N PRO A 213 10.07 2.52 -15.39
CA PRO A 213 10.77 2.57 -16.69
C PRO A 213 11.25 1.22 -17.21
N THR A 214 11.83 0.39 -16.34
CA THR A 214 12.34 -0.94 -16.66
C THR A 214 11.25 -2.03 -16.60
N LEU A 215 10.47 -2.09 -15.51
CA LEU A 215 9.51 -3.19 -15.29
C LEU A 215 8.37 -3.19 -16.32
N LYS A 216 7.96 -2.01 -16.84
CA LYS A 216 6.94 -1.93 -17.89
C LYS A 216 7.35 -2.67 -19.18
N LYS A 217 8.66 -2.80 -19.43
CA LYS A 217 9.25 -3.51 -20.58
C LYS A 217 9.67 -4.94 -20.26
N SER A 218 9.42 -5.40 -19.03
CA SER A 218 9.82 -6.75 -18.59
C SER A 218 9.07 -7.84 -19.34
N GLU A 219 9.75 -8.96 -19.59
CA GLU A 219 9.12 -10.12 -20.20
C GLU A 219 8.09 -10.75 -19.27
N GLU A 220 8.36 -10.74 -17.96
CA GLU A 220 7.51 -11.28 -16.92
C GLU A 220 6.14 -10.59 -16.90
N LEU A 221 6.14 -9.24 -16.90
CA LEU A 221 4.90 -8.45 -16.96
C LEU A 221 4.19 -8.66 -18.30
N ARG A 222 4.94 -8.67 -19.41
CA ARG A 222 4.39 -8.89 -20.75
C ARG A 222 3.66 -10.24 -20.84
N LEU A 223 4.30 -11.32 -20.42
CA LEU A 223 3.70 -12.66 -20.41
C LEU A 223 2.49 -12.72 -19.48
N PHE A 224 2.57 -12.08 -18.31
CA PHE A 224 1.45 -11.99 -17.38
C PHE A 224 0.26 -11.24 -17.96
N LEU A 225 0.48 -10.22 -18.78
CA LEU A 225 -0.57 -9.39 -19.36
C LEU A 225 -1.15 -10.02 -20.64
N VAL A 226 -0.36 -10.73 -21.45
CA VAL A 226 -0.76 -11.21 -22.79
C VAL A 226 -1.18 -12.67 -22.84
N VAL A 227 -0.51 -13.57 -22.12
CA VAL A 227 -0.65 -15.04 -22.34
C VAL A 227 -1.95 -15.56 -21.73
N ARG A 228 -2.86 -16.13 -22.52
CA ARG A 228 -4.07 -16.76 -21.97
C ARG A 228 -3.75 -18.12 -21.31
N GLY A 229 -4.46 -18.43 -20.22
CA GLY A 229 -4.31 -19.71 -19.52
C GLY A 229 -3.10 -19.77 -18.58
N LYS A 230 -2.48 -20.95 -18.46
CA LYS A 230 -1.39 -21.21 -17.51
C LYS A 230 -0.17 -20.36 -17.84
N LEU A 231 0.29 -19.58 -16.87
CA LEU A 231 1.46 -18.72 -17.03
C LEU A 231 2.73 -19.56 -17.26
N PRO A 232 3.53 -19.28 -18.31
CA PRO A 232 4.83 -19.92 -18.54
C PRO A 232 5.92 -19.34 -17.61
N LEU A 233 5.53 -18.77 -16.47
CA LEU A 233 6.42 -18.23 -15.45
C LEU A 233 6.92 -19.36 -14.52
N ALA A 234 7.50 -20.41 -15.08
CA ALA A 234 8.08 -21.52 -14.31
C ALA A 234 9.23 -21.00 -13.44
N LYS A 235 9.32 -21.47 -12.18
CA LYS A 235 10.46 -21.16 -11.27
C LYS A 235 11.75 -21.45 -12.00
N SER A 236 12.52 -20.40 -12.29
CA SER A 236 13.88 -20.58 -12.76
C SER A 236 14.56 -21.39 -11.66
N VAL A 237 14.98 -22.60 -12.00
CA VAL A 237 15.90 -23.34 -11.16
C VAL A 237 17.16 -22.50 -11.19
N ASP A 238 17.43 -21.87 -10.05
CA ASP A 238 18.47 -20.86 -9.83
C ASP A 238 19.75 -21.18 -10.61
N MET A 239 20.36 -20.18 -11.27
CA MET A 239 21.65 -20.39 -11.94
C MET A 239 22.73 -20.85 -10.94
N ALA A 240 22.62 -20.45 -9.66
CA ALA A 240 23.47 -20.99 -8.60
C ALA A 240 23.23 -22.51 -8.40
N SER A 241 21.98 -22.97 -8.51
CA SER A 241 21.67 -24.41 -8.46
C SER A 241 22.18 -25.17 -9.69
N ARG A 242 22.23 -24.54 -10.88
CA ARG A 242 22.83 -25.15 -12.08
C ARG A 242 24.35 -25.20 -12.02
N MET A 243 25.00 -24.20 -11.41
CA MET A 243 26.44 -24.21 -11.16
C MET A 243 26.82 -25.25 -10.08
N LEU A 244 25.97 -25.45 -9.08
CA LEU A 244 26.14 -26.50 -8.06
C LEU A 244 25.86 -27.90 -8.61
N ASP A 245 24.84 -28.10 -9.46
CA ASP A 245 24.52 -29.41 -10.06
C ASP A 245 25.58 -29.86 -11.09
N GLY A 246 26.26 -28.90 -11.73
CA GLY A 246 27.46 -29.15 -12.55
C GLY A 246 28.66 -29.69 -11.76
N ALA A 247 28.71 -29.45 -10.44
CA ALA A 247 29.76 -29.94 -9.54
C ALA A 247 29.38 -31.23 -8.79
N VAL A 248 28.14 -31.72 -8.90
CA VAL A 248 27.63 -32.87 -8.11
C VAL A 248 27.64 -34.19 -8.89
N ARG A 249 28.04 -34.22 -10.16
CA ARG A 249 28.28 -35.48 -10.90
C ARG A 249 29.71 -35.99 -10.76
N LEU A 250 30.07 -36.43 -9.55
CA LEU A 250 31.17 -37.38 -9.34
C LEU A 250 30.60 -38.78 -9.02
N PRO A 251 31.14 -39.87 -9.61
CA PRO A 251 30.63 -41.22 -9.37
C PRO A 251 30.77 -41.63 -7.89
N ARG A 252 29.63 -41.85 -7.21
CA ARG A 252 29.55 -42.46 -5.87
C ARG A 252 29.86 -43.97 -5.93
N GLN A 253 31.12 -44.34 -6.12
CA GLN A 253 31.58 -45.74 -6.00
C GLN A 253 32.83 -45.90 -5.11
N LEU A 254 32.98 -45.10 -4.05
CA LEU A 254 34.10 -45.25 -3.09
C LEU A 254 33.72 -45.18 -1.60
N THR A 255 32.44 -45.36 -1.26
CA THR A 255 32.03 -45.59 0.12
C THR A 255 31.02 -46.73 0.14
N GLY A 256 31.50 -47.90 0.53
CA GLY A 256 30.67 -49.09 0.69
C GLY A 256 29.78 -48.95 1.92
N GLU A 257 28.47 -48.99 1.70
CA GLU A 257 27.49 -49.65 2.56
C GLU A 257 26.16 -49.72 1.79
N ALA A 258 25.62 -50.93 1.69
CA ALA A 258 24.40 -51.24 0.96
C ALA A 258 23.21 -51.24 1.91
N ALA A 259 22.13 -50.51 1.58
CA ALA A 259 20.75 -50.97 1.77
C ALA A 259 19.71 -50.01 1.16
N ALA A 260 18.77 -50.63 0.44
CA ALA A 260 17.41 -50.22 0.10
C ALA A 260 17.18 -49.08 -0.92
N VAL A 261 16.89 -49.53 -2.15
CA VAL A 261 16.13 -48.80 -3.18
C VAL A 261 14.64 -48.87 -2.83
N THR A 262 13.96 -47.73 -2.79
CA THR A 262 12.49 -47.65 -2.89
C THR A 262 12.07 -46.43 -3.72
N ASP A 263 10.90 -46.60 -4.34
CA ASP A 263 10.35 -45.99 -5.55
C ASP A 263 10.42 -44.46 -5.74
N VAL A 264 10.60 -44.10 -7.01
CA VAL A 264 10.54 -42.74 -7.57
C VAL A 264 9.16 -42.54 -8.21
N ASN A 265 8.12 -42.27 -7.39
CA ASN A 265 6.94 -41.50 -7.79
C ASN A 265 5.98 -41.38 -6.60
N GLU A 266 5.84 -40.16 -6.08
CA GLU A 266 4.76 -39.63 -5.23
C GLU A 266 5.33 -38.72 -4.12
N ALA A 267 5.72 -37.51 -4.51
CA ALA A 267 5.76 -36.35 -3.60
C ALA A 267 5.69 -35.05 -4.42
N ALA A 268 4.67 -34.95 -5.28
CA ALA A 268 4.30 -33.70 -5.93
C ALA A 268 3.60 -32.78 -4.92
N GLN A 269 4.38 -32.12 -4.05
CA GLN A 269 3.97 -30.87 -3.42
C GLN A 269 5.15 -29.89 -3.37
N PRO A 270 5.21 -28.89 -4.27
CA PRO A 270 6.26 -27.87 -4.21
C PRO A 270 5.94 -26.91 -3.07
N ALA A 271 6.69 -27.01 -1.97
CA ALA A 271 6.62 -26.07 -0.87
C ALA A 271 7.23 -24.71 -1.27
N LYS A 272 6.39 -23.68 -1.30
CA LYS A 272 6.59 -22.34 -0.71
C LYS A 272 8.06 -21.85 -0.75
N GLY A 273 8.49 -21.05 -1.74
CA GLY A 273 8.45 -19.59 -1.58
C GLY A 273 9.05 -19.15 -0.24
N GLY A 274 10.34 -18.79 -0.21
CA GLY A 274 11.07 -18.36 1.00
C GLY A 274 11.82 -19.46 1.78
N ARG A 275 11.66 -20.74 1.43
CA ARG A 275 12.34 -21.86 2.12
C ARG A 275 13.72 -22.24 1.58
N ASP A 276 14.07 -21.84 0.35
CA ASP A 276 15.39 -22.14 -0.22
C ASP A 276 16.47 -21.18 0.27
N LEU A 277 16.12 -19.94 0.65
CA LEU A 277 17.07 -19.09 1.36
C LEU A 277 17.44 -19.72 2.70
N LEU A 278 16.45 -20.28 3.43
CA LEU A 278 16.67 -21.03 4.67
C LEU A 278 17.38 -22.37 4.45
N ARG A 279 17.29 -22.96 3.26
CA ARG A 279 18.00 -24.19 2.90
C ARG A 279 19.47 -23.90 2.60
N ILE A 280 19.76 -22.86 1.82
CA ILE A 280 21.11 -22.33 1.63
C ILE A 280 21.66 -21.83 2.97
N PHE A 281 20.84 -21.16 3.79
CA PHE A 281 21.21 -20.75 5.16
C PHE A 281 21.48 -21.95 6.06
N ARG A 282 20.72 -23.04 5.90
CA ARG A 282 20.87 -24.27 6.69
C ARG A 282 22.04 -25.11 6.20
N GLU A 283 22.29 -25.17 4.90
CA GLU A 283 23.43 -25.86 4.27
C GLU A 283 24.73 -25.08 4.53
N LEU A 284 24.70 -23.74 4.50
CA LEU A 284 25.80 -22.86 4.93
C LEU A 284 26.01 -22.91 6.45
N ARG A 285 24.93 -22.98 7.24
CA ARG A 285 25.05 -23.25 8.69
C ARG A 285 25.62 -24.64 8.94
N GLN A 286 25.26 -25.66 8.16
CA GLN A 286 25.77 -27.02 8.32
C GLN A 286 27.24 -27.14 7.88
N SER A 287 27.69 -26.37 6.88
CA SER A 287 29.09 -26.33 6.46
C SER A 287 29.98 -25.52 7.43
N VAL A 288 29.45 -24.46 8.05
CA VAL A 288 30.18 -23.62 9.03
C VAL A 288 30.16 -24.24 10.43
N VAL A 289 29.06 -24.90 10.84
CA VAL A 289 28.96 -25.57 12.15
C VAL A 289 29.93 -26.75 12.30
N ASN A 290 30.33 -27.36 11.18
CA ASN A 290 31.30 -28.46 11.23
C ASN A 290 32.76 -27.97 11.37
N ASP A 291 33.06 -26.66 11.27
CA ASP A 291 34.45 -26.19 11.31
C ASP A 291 34.73 -24.86 12.01
N TRP A 292 33.78 -24.19 12.69
CA TRP A 292 33.99 -23.28 13.83
C TRP A 292 32.67 -22.61 14.27
N GLY A 293 32.52 -22.39 15.58
CA GLY A 293 31.25 -22.03 16.23
C GLY A 293 30.49 -20.82 15.64
N GLY A 294 29.26 -21.07 15.20
CA GLY A 294 28.05 -20.44 15.74
C GLY A 294 27.78 -18.94 15.53
N VAL A 295 28.62 -18.19 14.79
CA VAL A 295 28.34 -16.77 14.50
C VAL A 295 27.99 -16.62 13.01
N LYS A 296 26.82 -16.03 12.73
CA LYS A 296 26.39 -15.62 11.38
C LYS A 296 27.54 -14.80 10.77
N PRO A 297 28.06 -15.11 9.56
CA PRO A 297 29.10 -14.29 8.95
C PRO A 297 28.60 -12.84 8.90
N VAL A 298 29.30 -11.94 9.59
CA VAL A 298 28.94 -10.52 9.57
C VAL A 298 29.26 -10.03 8.16
N VAL A 299 28.23 -9.65 7.41
CA VAL A 299 28.42 -8.96 6.12
C VAL A 299 29.04 -7.61 6.44
N VAL A 300 30.31 -7.45 6.10
CA VAL A 300 31.00 -6.18 6.27
C VAL A 300 30.81 -5.39 4.98
N GLU A 301 29.90 -4.44 5.00
CA GLU A 301 29.75 -3.48 3.91
C GLU A 301 30.79 -2.37 4.09
N GLU A 302 31.64 -2.18 3.09
CA GLU A 302 32.73 -1.18 3.11
C GLU A 302 32.39 0.06 2.26
N ASP A 303 31.31 -0.02 1.48
CA ASP A 303 30.84 1.08 0.64
C ASP A 303 30.22 2.19 1.49
N LYS A 304 31.05 3.20 1.81
CA LYS A 304 30.66 4.36 2.62
C LYS A 304 29.46 5.12 2.04
N GLU A 305 29.40 5.26 0.72
CA GLU A 305 28.31 5.97 0.04
C GLU A 305 26.99 5.22 0.22
N PHE A 306 27.01 3.89 0.10
CA PHE A 306 25.84 3.07 0.35
C PHE A 306 25.39 3.12 1.82
N ILE A 307 26.33 3.05 2.78
CA ILE A 307 26.02 3.15 4.22
C ILE A 307 25.33 4.48 4.53
N GLU A 308 25.89 5.60 4.05
CA GLU A 308 25.32 6.93 4.24
C GLU A 308 23.91 7.03 3.62
N ARG A 309 23.72 6.52 2.40
CA ARG A 309 22.40 6.50 1.74
C ARG A 309 21.39 5.65 2.49
N LYS A 310 21.81 4.49 3.00
CA LYS A 310 20.95 3.60 3.79
C LYS A 310 20.53 4.26 5.11
N GLU A 311 21.43 4.96 5.77
CA GLU A 311 21.12 5.74 6.98
C GLU A 311 20.13 6.88 6.68
N LYS A 312 20.34 7.64 5.59
CA LYS A 312 19.39 8.67 5.14
C LYS A 312 18.00 8.12 4.83
N VAL A 313 17.92 6.93 4.21
CA VAL A 313 16.63 6.26 3.96
C VAL A 313 15.95 5.87 5.27
N ALA A 314 16.69 5.37 6.26
CA ALA A 314 16.16 5.01 7.56
C ALA A 314 15.67 6.25 8.35
N GLU A 315 16.41 7.35 8.30
CA GLU A 315 15.98 8.63 8.88
C GLU A 315 14.70 9.13 8.20
N PHE A 316 14.67 9.10 6.87
CA PHE A 316 13.49 9.49 6.10
C PHE A 316 12.27 8.59 6.41
N GLU A 317 12.45 7.29 6.61
CA GLU A 317 11.39 6.37 7.04
C GLU A 317 10.77 6.80 8.38
N GLN A 318 11.61 7.13 9.36
CA GLN A 318 11.14 7.60 10.66
C GLN A 318 10.37 8.93 10.53
N GLN A 319 10.90 9.87 9.75
CA GLN A 319 10.25 11.16 9.51
C GLN A 319 8.91 10.98 8.79
N LEU A 320 8.86 10.11 7.77
CA LEU A 320 7.66 9.83 6.99
C LEU A 320 6.59 9.14 7.82
N SER A 321 6.98 8.18 8.68
CA SER A 321 6.08 7.51 9.61
C SER A 321 5.44 8.51 10.58
N ASN A 322 6.25 9.38 11.18
CA ASN A 322 5.75 10.44 12.06
C ASN A 322 4.80 11.39 11.32
N LEU A 323 5.16 11.81 10.10
CA LEU A 323 4.33 12.68 9.27
C LEU A 323 3.00 12.01 8.89
N SER A 324 3.01 10.72 8.58
CA SER A 324 1.80 9.93 8.30
C SER A 324 0.85 9.90 9.50
N GLN A 325 1.38 9.72 10.72
CA GLN A 325 0.57 9.75 11.94
C GLN A 325 -0.05 11.13 12.21
N GLN A 326 0.70 12.20 11.94
CA GLN A 326 0.18 13.57 12.04
C GLN A 326 -0.90 13.85 10.99
N ALA A 327 -0.74 13.33 9.76
CA ALA A 327 -1.75 13.40 8.72
C ALA A 327 -3.06 12.69 9.10
N GLU A 328 -2.98 11.51 9.69
CA GLU A 328 -4.16 10.78 10.21
C GLU A 328 -4.86 11.58 11.32
N SER A 329 -4.09 12.19 12.22
CA SER A 329 -4.63 13.04 13.29
C SER A 329 -5.34 14.28 12.73
N LEU A 330 -4.80 14.89 11.67
CA LEU A 330 -5.43 16.00 10.97
C LEU A 330 -6.74 15.60 10.28
N VAL A 331 -6.75 14.47 9.58
CA VAL A 331 -7.96 13.91 8.94
C VAL A 331 -9.06 13.69 9.98
N LYS A 332 -8.69 13.11 11.13
CA LYS A 332 -9.63 12.91 12.23
C LYS A 332 -10.18 14.23 12.77
N ALA A 333 -9.30 15.21 13.03
CA ALA A 333 -9.74 16.52 13.51
C ALA A 333 -10.69 17.24 12.53
N GLN A 334 -10.45 17.12 11.21
CA GLN A 334 -11.34 17.67 10.18
C GLN A 334 -12.69 16.95 10.13
N GLN A 335 -12.69 15.63 10.31
CA GLN A 335 -13.93 14.86 10.45
C GLN A 335 -14.74 15.31 11.67
N ASP A 336 -14.10 15.36 12.85
CA ASP A 336 -14.73 15.74 14.12
C ASP A 336 -15.31 17.17 14.04
N MET A 337 -14.62 18.09 13.37
CA MET A 337 -15.11 19.44 13.10
C MET A 337 -16.38 19.44 12.24
N GLY A 338 -16.39 18.62 11.18
CA GLY A 338 -17.55 18.45 10.31
C GLY A 338 -18.75 17.86 11.06
N GLU A 339 -18.54 16.89 11.94
CA GLU A 339 -19.57 16.29 12.78
C GLU A 339 -20.14 17.29 13.79
N THR A 340 -19.25 17.96 14.54
CA THR A 340 -19.61 19.00 15.52
C THR A 340 -20.45 20.11 14.88
N MET A 341 -20.05 20.58 13.69
CA MET A 341 -20.79 21.63 12.99
C MET A 341 -22.17 21.15 12.51
N GLY A 342 -22.30 19.86 12.20
CA GLY A 342 -23.58 19.24 11.86
C GLY A 342 -24.51 19.15 13.08
N GLU A 343 -23.97 18.76 14.24
CA GLU A 343 -24.69 18.73 15.51
C GLU A 343 -25.15 20.13 15.94
N LEU A 344 -24.29 21.13 15.81
CA LEU A 344 -24.63 22.54 16.03
C LEU A 344 -25.80 22.96 15.16
N GLY A 345 -25.74 22.64 13.86
CA GLY A 345 -26.83 22.92 12.93
C GLY A 345 -28.15 22.27 13.37
N LEU A 346 -28.11 21.00 13.76
CA LEU A 346 -29.29 20.28 14.25
C LEU A 346 -29.85 20.88 15.56
N ALA A 347 -29.00 21.35 16.46
CA ALA A 347 -29.43 22.03 17.68
C ALA A 347 -30.22 23.31 17.35
N PHE A 348 -29.73 24.13 16.40
CA PHE A 348 -30.45 25.33 15.96
C PHE A 348 -31.75 25.01 15.19
N VAL A 349 -31.82 23.89 14.46
CA VAL A 349 -33.10 23.42 13.89
C VAL A 349 -34.12 23.13 14.99
N LYS A 350 -33.69 22.45 16.07
CA LYS A 350 -34.58 22.15 17.22
C LYS A 350 -35.04 23.43 17.92
N LEU A 351 -34.15 24.40 18.12
CA LEU A 351 -34.48 25.71 18.70
C LEU A 351 -35.47 26.48 17.82
N THR A 352 -35.24 26.49 16.50
CA THR A 352 -36.17 27.10 15.53
C THR A 352 -37.57 26.52 15.67
N LYS A 353 -37.69 25.18 15.74
CA LYS A 353 -38.98 24.50 15.91
C LYS A 353 -39.66 24.93 17.21
N LEU A 354 -38.92 24.95 18.32
CA LEU A 354 -39.43 25.34 19.63
C LEU A 354 -39.94 26.80 19.66
N GLU A 355 -39.20 27.74 19.07
CA GLU A 355 -39.63 29.16 18.99
C GLU A 355 -40.81 29.37 18.03
N THR A 356 -40.99 28.49 17.04
CA THR A 356 -42.11 28.58 16.09
C THR A 356 -43.40 27.98 16.68
N GLU A 357 -43.28 26.98 17.57
CA GLU A 357 -44.42 26.34 18.22
C GLU A 357 -45.10 27.32 19.21
N GLY A 358 -46.27 27.84 18.81
CA GLY A 358 -47.04 28.76 19.64
C GLY A 358 -46.53 30.20 19.62
N ALA A 359 -45.77 30.59 18.60
CA ALA A 359 -45.31 31.97 18.41
C ALA A 359 -46.50 32.94 18.37
N MET A 360 -46.51 33.89 19.31
CA MET A 360 -47.56 34.93 19.44
C MET A 360 -47.01 36.33 19.17
N PHE A 361 -45.68 36.50 19.27
CA PHE A 361 -45.00 37.78 19.14
C PHE A 361 -44.07 37.79 17.93
N GLU A 362 -44.01 38.93 17.23
CA GLU A 362 -43.13 39.13 16.06
C GLU A 362 -41.65 38.88 16.40
N SER A 363 -41.22 39.20 17.63
CA SER A 363 -39.87 38.94 18.10
C SER A 363 -39.49 37.45 18.14
N GLN A 364 -40.45 36.55 18.38
CA GLN A 364 -40.23 35.10 18.33
C GLN A 364 -40.03 34.63 16.88
N THR A 365 -40.83 35.14 15.95
CA THR A 365 -40.71 34.85 14.51
C THR A 365 -39.37 35.29 13.95
N ILE A 366 -38.88 36.47 14.35
CA ILE A 366 -37.56 36.99 13.96
C ILE A 366 -36.45 36.07 14.51
N ARG A 367 -36.45 35.77 15.81
CA ARG A 367 -35.46 34.85 16.42
C ARG A 367 -35.46 33.47 15.78
N ALA A 368 -36.64 32.90 15.51
CA ALA A 368 -36.75 31.60 14.85
C ALA A 368 -36.13 31.64 13.44
N THR A 369 -36.32 32.74 12.71
CA THR A 369 -35.72 32.94 11.37
C THR A 369 -34.19 33.03 11.47
N ASP A 370 -33.66 33.79 12.43
CA ASP A 370 -32.22 33.89 12.64
C ASP A 370 -31.59 32.56 13.05
N MET A 371 -32.22 31.83 13.98
CA MET A 371 -31.80 30.47 14.37
C MET A 371 -31.79 29.53 13.17
N LYS A 372 -32.78 29.63 12.27
CA LYS A 372 -32.81 28.85 11.03
C LYS A 372 -31.65 29.21 10.10
N ASN A 373 -31.28 30.48 10.01
CA ASN A 373 -30.13 30.91 9.20
C ASN A 373 -28.83 30.36 9.79
N VAL A 374 -28.65 30.42 11.11
CA VAL A 374 -27.49 29.82 11.80
C VAL A 374 -27.43 28.31 11.56
N ALA A 375 -28.57 27.62 11.69
CA ALA A 375 -28.67 26.19 11.41
C ALA A 375 -28.20 25.85 9.98
N THR A 376 -28.67 26.63 9.00
CA THR A 376 -28.35 26.44 7.59
C THR A 376 -26.86 26.66 7.32
N ALA A 377 -26.27 27.72 7.89
CA ALA A 377 -24.84 28.01 7.75
C ALA A 377 -23.98 26.90 8.39
N ALA A 378 -24.34 26.43 9.60
CA ALA A 378 -23.64 25.35 10.28
C ALA A 378 -23.73 24.01 9.51
N VAL A 379 -24.92 23.61 9.03
CA VAL A 379 -25.05 22.40 8.19
C VAL A 379 -24.26 22.54 6.89
N LYS A 380 -24.22 23.73 6.28
CA LYS A 380 -23.41 23.98 5.08
C LYS A 380 -21.92 23.84 5.39
N ALA A 381 -21.43 24.42 6.48
CA ALA A 381 -20.04 24.27 6.91
C ALA A 381 -19.69 22.80 7.22
N SER A 382 -20.59 22.05 7.86
CA SER A 382 -20.45 20.60 8.09
C SER A 382 -20.21 19.83 6.78
N ARG A 383 -21.01 20.09 5.74
CA ARG A 383 -20.85 19.47 4.41
C ARG A 383 -19.51 19.83 3.78
N LEU A 384 -19.11 21.10 3.84
CA LEU A 384 -17.82 21.57 3.32
C LEU A 384 -16.63 20.92 4.04
N TYR A 385 -16.69 20.74 5.36
CA TYR A 385 -15.66 20.00 6.11
C TYR A 385 -15.58 18.53 5.70
N ARG A 386 -16.72 17.85 5.48
CA ARG A 386 -16.74 16.45 5.00
C ARG A 386 -16.12 16.30 3.61
N GLU A 387 -16.46 17.21 2.69
CA GLU A 387 -15.87 17.24 1.34
C GLU A 387 -14.37 17.54 1.37
N LEU A 388 -13.95 18.53 2.18
CA LEU A 388 -12.55 18.85 2.41
C LEU A 388 -11.79 17.64 2.96
N ASN A 389 -12.34 16.96 3.98
CA ASN A 389 -11.70 15.80 4.60
C ASN A 389 -11.47 14.67 3.58
N ALA A 390 -12.45 14.40 2.71
CA ALA A 390 -12.28 13.43 1.63
C ALA A 390 -11.13 13.79 0.67
N GLN A 391 -10.95 15.08 0.37
CA GLN A 391 -9.81 15.55 -0.43
C GLN A 391 -8.49 15.48 0.35
N THR A 392 -8.49 15.80 1.64
CA THR A 392 -7.31 15.70 2.52
C THR A 392 -6.81 14.26 2.55
N VAL A 393 -7.69 13.29 2.79
CA VAL A 393 -7.35 11.85 2.75
C VAL A 393 -6.73 11.48 1.41
N LYS A 394 -7.35 11.91 0.29
CA LYS A 394 -6.85 11.60 -1.06
C LYS A 394 -5.43 12.13 -1.30
N HIS A 395 -5.13 13.36 -0.88
CA HIS A 395 -3.79 13.93 -1.05
C HIS A 395 -2.79 13.25 -0.11
N LEU A 396 -3.13 13.09 1.16
CA LEU A 396 -2.23 12.57 2.18
C LEU A 396 -2.01 11.05 2.11
N ASP A 397 -2.84 10.28 1.38
CA ASP A 397 -2.58 8.85 1.05
C ASP A 397 -1.21 8.65 0.39
N LYS A 398 -0.68 9.69 -0.26
CA LYS A 398 0.67 9.68 -0.83
C LYS A 398 1.76 9.38 0.21
N LEU A 399 1.56 9.76 1.48
CA LEU A 399 2.49 9.43 2.56
C LEU A 399 2.56 7.91 2.79
N HIS A 400 1.41 7.25 2.91
CA HIS A 400 1.32 5.78 3.04
C HIS A 400 1.85 5.07 1.80
N GLU A 401 1.65 5.64 0.60
CA GLU A 401 2.25 5.10 -0.61
C GLU A 401 3.78 5.06 -0.54
N TYR A 402 4.42 6.11 0.00
CA TYR A 402 5.87 6.18 0.13
C TYR A 402 6.42 5.31 1.27
N LEU A 403 5.65 5.03 2.33
CA LEU A 403 6.01 3.98 3.28
C LEU A 403 6.14 2.62 2.57
N GLY A 404 5.22 2.33 1.64
CA GLY A 404 5.32 1.14 0.78
C GLY A 404 6.52 1.18 -0.17
N VAL A 405 6.91 2.34 -0.69
CA VAL A 405 8.13 2.49 -1.51
C VAL A 405 9.40 2.24 -0.68
N ILE A 406 9.45 2.71 0.57
CA ILE A 406 10.59 2.46 1.46
C ILE A 406 10.77 0.95 1.72
N LEU A 407 9.67 0.20 1.91
CA LEU A 407 9.74 -1.27 2.00
C LEU A 407 10.35 -1.92 0.75
N ALA A 408 10.04 -1.39 -0.44
CA ALA A 408 10.64 -1.84 -1.69
C ALA A 408 12.14 -1.48 -1.78
N VAL A 409 12.53 -0.28 -1.32
CA VAL A 409 13.94 0.14 -1.22
C VAL A 409 14.70 -0.78 -0.26
N ASN A 410 14.14 -1.09 0.91
CA ASN A 410 14.74 -2.01 1.88
C ASN A 410 14.89 -3.43 1.31
N SER A 411 13.95 -3.88 0.47
CA SER A 411 14.07 -5.15 -0.26
C SER A 411 15.23 -5.11 -1.26
N ALA A 412 15.39 -4.02 -2.01
CA ALA A 412 16.51 -3.82 -2.94
C ALA A 412 17.87 -3.75 -2.24
N PHE A 413 17.93 -3.19 -1.01
CA PHE A 413 19.13 -3.21 -0.16
C PHE A 413 19.44 -4.61 0.39
N SER A 414 18.41 -5.41 0.68
CA SER A 414 18.56 -6.82 1.07
C SER A 414 19.14 -7.67 -0.06
N ASP A 415 18.76 -7.40 -1.32
CA ASP A 415 19.37 -8.03 -2.49
C ASP A 415 20.87 -7.76 -2.57
N ARG A 416 21.25 -6.49 -2.42
CA ARG A 416 22.66 -6.08 -2.40
C ARG A 416 23.42 -6.78 -1.28
N SER A 417 22.89 -6.76 -0.07
CA SER A 417 23.52 -7.39 1.11
C SER A 417 23.71 -8.89 0.90
N SER A 418 22.73 -9.56 0.26
CA SER A 418 22.82 -10.99 -0.05
C SER A 418 23.86 -11.29 -1.13
N ALA A 419 23.97 -10.44 -2.16
CA ALA A 419 24.99 -10.59 -3.20
C ALA A 419 26.41 -10.33 -2.65
N LEU A 420 26.57 -9.34 -1.76
CA LEU A 420 27.84 -9.07 -1.08
C LEU A 420 28.26 -10.26 -0.22
N LEU A 421 27.32 -10.86 0.53
CA LEU A 421 27.60 -12.06 1.31
C LEU A 421 28.15 -13.18 0.43
N THR A 422 27.54 -13.44 -0.74
CA THR A 422 28.04 -14.44 -1.70
C THR A 422 29.48 -14.16 -2.13
N VAL A 423 29.82 -12.90 -2.44
CA VAL A 423 31.18 -12.50 -2.81
C VAL A 423 32.17 -12.74 -1.66
N GLN A 424 31.78 -12.40 -0.43
CA GLN A 424 32.62 -12.58 0.76
C GLN A 424 32.83 -14.06 1.10
N THR A 425 31.78 -14.87 1.02
CA THR A 425 31.85 -16.32 1.22
C THR A 425 32.80 -16.98 0.21
N LEU A 426 32.62 -16.72 -1.08
CA LEU A 426 33.50 -17.27 -2.12
C LEU A 426 34.95 -16.77 -1.97
N SER A 427 35.15 -15.52 -1.55
CA SER A 427 36.49 -15.00 -1.27
C SER A 427 37.18 -15.72 -0.11
N SER A 428 36.44 -16.01 0.97
CA SER A 428 36.96 -16.78 2.11
C SER A 428 37.27 -18.24 1.72
N GLU A 429 36.41 -18.88 0.93
CA GLU A 429 36.61 -20.22 0.42
C GLU A 429 37.88 -20.32 -0.46
N LEU A 430 38.10 -19.33 -1.34
CA LEU A 430 39.32 -19.27 -2.15
C LEU A 430 40.59 -19.16 -1.32
N VAL A 431 40.61 -18.28 -0.31
CA VAL A 431 41.75 -18.15 0.60
C VAL A 431 42.00 -19.47 1.35
N SER A 432 40.94 -20.15 1.78
CA SER A 432 41.04 -21.47 2.42
C SER A 432 41.62 -22.52 1.47
N LEU A 433 41.13 -22.60 0.23
CA LEU A 433 41.63 -23.52 -0.80
C LEU A 433 43.11 -23.25 -1.13
N GLN A 434 43.49 -21.98 -1.33
CA GLN A 434 44.88 -21.57 -1.56
C GLN A 434 45.78 -22.01 -0.41
N SER A 435 45.38 -21.77 0.84
CA SER A 435 46.16 -22.19 2.01
C SER A 435 46.31 -23.72 2.12
N ARG A 436 45.29 -24.47 1.71
CA ARG A 436 45.31 -25.95 1.71
C ARG A 436 46.23 -26.48 0.62
N ILE A 437 46.21 -25.88 -0.57
CA ILE A 437 47.12 -26.20 -1.67
C ILE A 437 48.56 -25.94 -1.23
N GLU A 438 48.86 -24.76 -0.69
CA GLU A 438 50.21 -24.38 -0.24
C GLU A 438 50.75 -25.35 0.82
N LYS A 439 49.94 -25.71 1.83
CA LYS A 439 50.31 -26.69 2.86
C LYS A 439 50.61 -28.06 2.27
N LEU A 440 49.81 -28.52 1.30
CA LEU A 440 50.04 -29.80 0.63
C LEU A 440 51.27 -29.78 -0.27
N GLU A 441 51.52 -28.69 -0.99
CA GLU A 441 52.73 -28.49 -1.80
C GLU A 441 53.99 -28.46 -0.94
N ALA A 442 53.97 -27.74 0.18
CA ALA A 442 55.06 -27.72 1.16
C ALA A 442 55.32 -29.11 1.77
N ALA A 443 54.26 -29.89 2.04
CA ALA A 443 54.37 -31.25 2.56
C ALA A 443 54.86 -32.26 1.50
N ALA A 444 54.47 -32.10 0.24
CA ALA A 444 54.91 -32.94 -0.88
C ALA A 444 56.39 -32.71 -1.23
N SER A 445 56.86 -31.47 -1.12
CA SER A 445 58.25 -31.08 -1.43
C SER A 445 59.28 -31.68 -0.45
N LYS A 446 58.87 -32.13 0.74
CA LYS A 446 59.75 -32.74 1.75
C LYS A 446 60.07 -34.22 1.49
N ILE A 447 59.38 -34.87 0.54
CA ILE A 447 59.57 -36.30 0.23
C ILE A 447 60.30 -36.42 -1.11
N PHE A 448 61.54 -36.89 -1.09
CA PHE A 448 62.35 -37.12 -2.29
C PHE A 448 61.67 -38.18 -3.17
N GLY A 449 61.29 -37.82 -4.41
CA GLY A 449 60.57 -38.67 -5.34
C GLY A 449 59.08 -38.36 -5.52
N GLY A 450 58.50 -37.48 -4.69
CA GLY A 450 57.13 -36.97 -4.83
C GLY A 450 56.03 -38.00 -4.52
N ASP A 451 55.17 -37.72 -3.55
CA ASP A 451 54.00 -38.56 -3.29
C ASP A 451 52.97 -38.38 -4.41
N ARG A 452 52.92 -39.33 -5.35
CA ARG A 452 52.03 -39.31 -6.53
C ARG A 452 50.55 -39.16 -6.15
N SER A 453 50.15 -39.60 -4.96
CA SER A 453 48.79 -39.42 -4.44
C SER A 453 48.52 -37.98 -4.01
N ARG A 454 49.49 -37.33 -3.33
CA ARG A 454 49.41 -35.90 -2.96
C ARG A 454 49.45 -34.99 -4.17
N MET A 455 50.29 -35.31 -5.17
CA MET A 455 50.31 -34.54 -6.42
C MET A 455 48.96 -34.58 -7.13
N ARG A 456 48.30 -35.75 -7.19
CA ARG A 456 46.94 -35.85 -7.73
C ARG A 456 45.92 -35.04 -6.90
N LYS A 457 46.03 -35.03 -5.57
CA LYS A 457 45.14 -34.24 -4.71
C LYS A 457 45.37 -32.74 -4.86
N ILE A 458 46.60 -32.29 -5.04
CA ILE A 458 46.94 -30.89 -5.34
C ILE A 458 46.30 -30.48 -6.67
N GLU A 459 46.39 -31.33 -7.70
CA GLU A 459 45.76 -31.06 -9.01
C GLU A 459 44.23 -30.94 -8.91
N GLU A 460 43.58 -31.85 -8.18
CA GLU A 460 42.13 -31.80 -7.93
C GLU A 460 41.71 -30.51 -7.18
N LEU A 461 42.51 -30.09 -6.19
CA LEU A 461 42.27 -28.85 -5.46
C LEU A 461 42.52 -27.61 -6.33
N LYS A 462 43.50 -27.63 -7.23
CA LYS A 462 43.73 -26.55 -8.21
C LYS A 462 42.59 -26.42 -9.21
N GLU A 463 42.02 -27.52 -9.67
CA GLU A 463 40.82 -27.48 -10.52
C GLU A 463 39.61 -26.93 -9.74
N THR A 464 39.43 -27.35 -8.49
CA THR A 464 38.38 -26.80 -7.61
C THR A 464 38.58 -25.30 -7.36
N LEU A 465 39.84 -24.86 -7.16
CA LEU A 465 40.19 -23.46 -7.00
C LEU A 465 39.78 -22.65 -8.24
N LYS A 466 40.12 -23.14 -9.43
CA LYS A 466 39.77 -22.49 -10.71
C LYS A 466 38.26 -22.32 -10.86
N VAL A 467 37.48 -23.37 -10.59
CA VAL A 467 36.00 -23.31 -10.63
C VAL A 467 35.46 -22.30 -9.60
N SER A 468 36.02 -22.27 -8.40
CA SER A 468 35.64 -21.30 -7.36
C SER A 468 36.04 -19.85 -7.72
N GLU A 469 37.16 -19.64 -8.42
CA GLU A 469 37.58 -18.34 -8.94
C GLU A 469 36.60 -17.82 -10.00
N ASP A 470 36.21 -18.68 -10.95
CA ASP A 470 35.19 -18.38 -11.96
C ASP A 470 33.84 -18.05 -11.30
N ALA A 471 33.44 -18.81 -10.28
CA ALA A 471 32.23 -18.56 -9.50
C ALA A 471 32.30 -17.21 -8.77
N LYS A 472 33.43 -16.87 -8.15
CA LYS A 472 33.65 -15.55 -7.52
C LYS A 472 33.57 -14.43 -8.55
N SER A 473 34.20 -14.59 -9.72
CA SER A 473 34.13 -13.60 -10.80
C SER A 473 32.68 -13.36 -11.25
N CYS A 474 31.86 -14.42 -11.35
CA CYS A 474 30.43 -14.30 -11.60
C CYS A 474 29.69 -13.55 -10.48
N ALA A 475 29.95 -13.91 -9.22
CA ALA A 475 29.32 -13.27 -8.06
C ALA A 475 29.66 -11.78 -7.93
N VAL A 476 30.92 -11.40 -8.21
CA VAL A 476 31.36 -9.99 -8.22
C VAL A 476 30.62 -9.22 -9.32
N ARG A 477 30.52 -9.76 -10.53
CA ARG A 477 29.76 -9.11 -11.61
C ARG A 477 28.30 -8.90 -11.26
N GLU A 478 27.67 -9.88 -10.62
CA GLU A 478 26.28 -9.76 -10.18
C GLU A 478 26.11 -8.74 -9.05
N TYR A 479 27.04 -8.70 -8.08
CA TYR A 479 27.04 -7.69 -7.02
C TYR A 479 27.18 -6.28 -7.58
N GLU A 480 28.11 -6.04 -8.51
CA GLU A 480 28.28 -4.74 -9.16
C GLU A 480 27.04 -4.34 -9.98
N ARG A 481 26.40 -5.29 -10.67
CA ARG A 481 25.13 -5.04 -11.36
C ARG A 481 24.03 -4.60 -10.39
N ILE A 482 23.88 -5.28 -9.25
CA ILE A 482 22.88 -4.93 -8.22
C ILE A 482 23.20 -3.57 -7.59
N LYS A 483 24.48 -3.28 -7.33
CA LYS A 483 24.95 -1.99 -6.83
C LYS A 483 24.57 -0.85 -7.78
N GLU A 484 24.78 -1.04 -9.08
CA GLU A 484 24.39 -0.05 -10.09
C GLU A 484 22.87 0.13 -10.20
N ASN A 485 22.11 -0.97 -10.15
CA ASN A 485 20.64 -0.92 -10.12
C ASN A 485 20.13 -0.13 -8.91
N ASN A 486 20.64 -0.43 -7.71
CA ASN A 486 20.30 0.30 -6.48
C ASN A 486 20.59 1.80 -6.61
N ARG A 487 21.74 2.17 -7.19
CA ARG A 487 22.11 3.58 -7.40
C ARG A 487 21.12 4.29 -8.30
N SER A 488 20.90 3.75 -9.51
CA SER A 488 19.99 4.32 -10.50
C SER A 488 18.54 4.40 -9.99
N GLU A 489 18.10 3.39 -9.25
CA GLU A 489 16.75 3.34 -8.71
C GLU A 489 16.54 4.28 -7.52
N LEU A 490 17.56 4.48 -6.68
CA LEU A 490 17.46 5.47 -5.61
C LEU A 490 17.34 6.89 -6.18
N GLU A 491 18.11 7.21 -7.23
CA GLU A 491 18.00 8.49 -7.94
C GLU A 491 16.62 8.67 -8.60
N ARG A 492 16.08 7.60 -9.20
CA ARG A 492 14.72 7.60 -9.76
C ARG A 492 13.67 7.85 -8.69
N VAL A 493 13.72 7.12 -7.58
CA VAL A 493 12.78 7.24 -6.46
C VAL A 493 12.86 8.63 -5.83
N ASP A 494 14.05 9.21 -5.69
CA ASP A 494 14.24 10.55 -5.12
C ASP A 494 13.56 11.63 -5.98
N ARG A 495 13.71 11.55 -7.31
CA ARG A 495 13.03 12.43 -8.26
C ARG A 495 11.51 12.27 -8.25
N GLU A 496 11.02 11.04 -8.28
CA GLU A 496 9.58 10.76 -8.19
C GLU A 496 9.01 11.26 -6.85
N ARG A 497 9.73 11.06 -5.74
CA ARG A 497 9.35 11.57 -4.41
C ARG A 497 9.18 13.07 -4.43
N HIS A 498 10.13 13.78 -5.02
CA HIS A 498 10.06 15.24 -5.11
C HIS A 498 8.81 15.69 -5.89
N GLU A 499 8.59 15.14 -7.08
CA GLU A 499 7.44 15.49 -7.92
C GLU A 499 6.10 15.15 -7.24
N ASP A 500 5.99 13.95 -6.68
CA ASP A 500 4.79 13.47 -6.00
C ASP A 500 4.47 14.29 -4.75
N PHE A 501 5.46 14.61 -3.92
CA PHE A 501 5.25 15.37 -2.68
C PHE A 501 4.89 16.81 -2.97
N MET A 502 5.50 17.42 -4.00
CA MET A 502 5.12 18.75 -4.46
C MET A 502 3.67 18.75 -4.99
N GLY A 503 3.28 17.74 -5.76
CA GLY A 503 1.90 17.56 -6.23
C GLY A 503 0.90 17.38 -5.09
N MET A 504 1.22 16.52 -4.12
CA MET A 504 0.45 16.30 -2.89
C MET A 504 0.26 17.60 -2.11
N LEU A 505 1.34 18.31 -1.79
CA LEU A 505 1.28 19.54 -0.99
C LEU A 505 0.51 20.64 -1.71
N LYS A 506 0.73 20.81 -3.01
CA LYS A 506 -0.02 21.78 -3.82
C LYS A 506 -1.51 21.47 -3.80
N GLY A 507 -1.89 20.21 -4.05
CA GLY A 507 -3.29 19.78 -4.02
C GLY A 507 -3.94 19.97 -2.65
N PHE A 508 -3.21 19.61 -1.59
CA PHE A 508 -3.64 19.79 -0.20
C PHE A 508 -3.89 21.27 0.12
N VAL A 509 -2.91 22.14 -0.10
CA VAL A 509 -3.00 23.58 0.23
C VAL A 509 -4.10 24.28 -0.57
N LEU A 510 -4.20 23.99 -1.88
CA LEU A 510 -5.24 24.60 -2.72
C LEU A 510 -6.65 24.23 -2.23
N ASN A 511 -6.86 22.96 -1.85
CA ASN A 511 -8.15 22.55 -1.30
C ASN A 511 -8.39 23.16 0.08
N GLN A 512 -7.40 23.18 0.98
CA GLN A 512 -7.55 23.84 2.29
C GLN A 512 -7.99 25.31 2.14
N ALA A 513 -7.30 26.07 1.28
CA ALA A 513 -7.64 27.48 1.02
C ALA A 513 -9.03 27.64 0.39
N GLY A 514 -9.34 26.88 -0.66
CA GLY A 514 -10.61 26.99 -1.37
C GLY A 514 -11.82 26.61 -0.51
N TYR A 515 -11.71 25.61 0.36
CA TYR A 515 -12.78 25.27 1.29
C TYR A 515 -12.88 26.26 2.45
N ALA A 516 -11.76 26.79 2.95
CA ALA A 516 -11.77 27.85 3.95
C ALA A 516 -12.51 29.10 3.46
N GLU A 517 -12.27 29.51 2.21
CA GLU A 517 -12.98 30.63 1.58
C GLU A 517 -14.48 30.36 1.44
N LYS A 518 -14.88 29.17 0.97
CA LYS A 518 -16.30 28.78 0.90
C LYS A 518 -16.99 28.79 2.26
N MET A 519 -16.30 28.36 3.31
CA MET A 519 -16.80 28.39 4.68
C MET A 519 -16.90 29.83 5.20
N ALA A 520 -15.88 30.65 4.97
CA ALA A 520 -15.89 32.08 5.32
C ALA A 520 -17.09 32.80 4.68
N ASN A 521 -17.34 32.58 3.39
CA ASN A 521 -18.48 33.17 2.67
C ASN A 521 -19.84 32.73 3.27
N ALA A 522 -19.93 31.49 3.79
CA ALA A 522 -21.15 31.02 4.45
C ALA A 522 -21.38 31.75 5.79
N TRP A 523 -20.31 31.99 6.56
CA TRP A 523 -20.37 32.73 7.82
C TRP A 523 -20.58 34.23 7.63
N GLU A 524 -19.97 34.82 6.60
CA GLU A 524 -20.17 36.24 6.26
C GLU A 524 -21.62 36.51 5.87
N LYS A 525 -22.21 35.67 5.01
CA LYS A 525 -23.64 35.76 4.68
C LYS A 525 -24.53 35.70 5.92
N LEU A 526 -24.22 34.80 6.86
CA LEU A 526 -24.95 34.71 8.13
C LEU A 526 -24.80 36.00 8.95
N ALA A 527 -23.61 36.57 9.01
CA ALA A 527 -23.34 37.80 9.75
C ALA A 527 -24.10 39.00 9.15
N GLU A 528 -24.25 39.05 7.82
CA GLU A 528 -25.08 40.06 7.14
C GLU A 528 -26.57 39.88 7.44
N GLU A 529 -27.07 38.64 7.33
CA GLU A 529 -28.46 38.27 7.61
C GLU A 529 -28.85 38.57 9.07
N THR A 530 -27.90 38.49 10.00
CA THR A 530 -28.10 38.74 11.44
C THR A 530 -27.60 40.11 11.91
N SER A 531 -27.33 41.03 10.98
CA SER A 531 -26.79 42.37 11.28
C SER A 531 -27.70 43.27 12.13
N ALA A 532 -28.97 42.91 12.31
CA ALA A 532 -29.91 43.62 13.17
C ALA A 532 -29.45 43.63 14.64
N TYR A 533 -28.91 42.52 15.14
CA TYR A 533 -28.40 42.42 16.52
C TYR A 533 -27.25 43.39 16.83
N LYS A 534 -26.51 43.82 15.80
CA LYS A 534 -25.45 44.82 15.96
C LYS A 534 -26.00 46.25 16.09
N ARG A 535 -27.18 46.53 15.52
CA ARG A 535 -27.80 47.86 15.49
C ARG A 535 -28.61 48.16 16.74
N ASP A 536 -29.14 47.14 17.41
CA ASP A 536 -30.00 47.30 18.59
C ASP A 536 -29.22 47.40 19.93
N GLY A 537 -27.89 47.35 19.89
CA GLY A 537 -27.00 47.46 21.06
C GLY A 537 -26.49 48.87 21.36
N ASN A 538 -27.00 49.90 20.70
CA ASN A 538 -26.52 51.29 20.81
C ASN A 538 -27.62 52.25 21.28
#